data_AF-A0A6B3CNH2-F1
#
_entry.id   AF-A0A6B3CNH2-F1
#
_cell.length_a   1.000
_cell.length_b   1.000
_cell.length_c   1.000
_cell.angle_alpha   90.00
_cell.angle_beta   90.00
_cell.angle_gamma   90.00
#
_symmetry.space_group_name_H-M   'P 1'
#
loop_
_entity.id
_entity.type
_entity.pdbx_description
1 polymer ?
#
loop_
_entity_poly.entity_id
_entity_poly.type
_entity_poly.pdbx_seq_one_letter_code
_entity_poly.pdbx_strand_id
1 'polypeptide(L)'
;VAFGALVLPESRNASGRQRFDIPGLVLLALGLLAVVFGVVKGETWGWTSAGTLGAVAAGLVLLLVFGRYETRVAHPLLPMRLFRSRALTIGAIVTALNFFVMLGVIFFVMLYLQNVRGFTPVEA
;
A
#
# COMPACT_ATOMS: atom_id res chain seq x y z
N VAL A 1 11.62 26.51 10.44
CA VAL A 1 12.75 25.69 9.93
C VAL A 1 13.90 25.63 10.94
N ALA A 2 14.42 26.76 11.45
CA ALA A 2 15.54 26.78 12.41
C ALA A 2 15.29 26.04 13.76
N PHE A 3 14.06 26.08 14.28
CA PHE A 3 13.72 25.45 15.56
C PHE A 3 13.65 23.90 15.48
N GLY A 4 13.37 23.35 14.28
CA GLY A 4 13.28 21.91 14.08
C GLY A 4 14.65 21.23 14.15
N ALA A 5 15.71 21.88 13.65
CA ALA A 5 17.07 21.35 13.64
C ALA A 5 17.72 21.28 15.04
N LEU A 6 17.24 22.09 16.00
CA LEU A 6 17.77 22.11 17.37
C LEU A 6 17.08 21.13 18.32
N VAL A 7 15.85 20.71 17.99
CA VAL A 7 15.01 19.90 18.90
C VAL A 7 14.85 18.46 18.40
N LEU A 8 15.04 18.20 17.10
CA LEU A 8 15.06 16.84 16.57
C LEU A 8 16.45 16.25 16.86
N PRO A 9 16.59 15.27 17.77
CA PRO A 9 17.78 14.44 17.78
C PRO A 9 17.85 13.79 16.39
N GLU A 10 18.81 14.25 15.60
CA GLU A 10 19.17 13.66 14.33
C GLU A 10 19.23 12.15 14.56
N SER A 11 18.31 11.40 13.95
CA SER A 11 18.30 9.94 13.97
C SER A 11 19.48 9.45 13.13
N ARG A 12 20.70 9.77 13.57
CA ARG A 12 21.93 9.18 13.10
C ARG A 12 21.93 7.78 13.69
N ASN A 13 21.37 6.84 12.95
CA ASN A 13 21.78 5.45 13.04
C ASN A 13 23.24 5.36 12.58
N ALA A 14 24.14 5.80 13.46
CA ALA A 14 25.57 5.63 13.37
C ALA A 14 25.90 4.30 14.07
N SER A 15 25.82 3.18 13.35
CA SER A 15 26.66 1.98 13.57
C SER A 15 26.13 0.76 12.82
N GLY A 16 27.01 0.16 12.02
CA GLY A 16 26.84 -1.16 11.41
C GLY A 16 26.31 -1.10 9.98
N ARG A 17 26.96 -1.82 9.07
CA ARG A 17 26.45 -2.13 7.72
C ARG A 17 25.06 -2.77 7.89
N GLN A 18 24.00 -1.96 7.82
CA GLN A 18 22.63 -2.47 7.76
C GLN A 18 22.55 -3.32 6.50
N ARG A 19 22.45 -4.64 6.70
CA ARG A 19 22.24 -5.57 5.59
C ARG A 19 20.86 -5.27 5.04
N PHE A 20 20.81 -4.79 3.80
CA PHE A 20 19.58 -4.51 3.10
C PHE A 20 18.77 -5.81 2.95
N ASP A 21 17.51 -5.80 3.39
CA ASP A 21 16.63 -6.97 3.35
C ASP A 21 16.07 -7.19 1.94
N ILE A 22 16.91 -7.73 1.07
CA ILE A 22 16.55 -8.07 -0.31
C ILE A 22 15.38 -9.08 -0.35
N PRO A 23 15.37 -10.17 0.45
CA PRO A 23 14.24 -11.11 0.42
C PRO A 23 12.92 -10.46 0.84
N GLY A 24 12.93 -9.62 1.89
CA GLY A 24 11.75 -8.86 2.31
C GLY A 24 11.25 -7.94 1.20
N LEU A 25 12.16 -7.21 0.54
CA LEU A 25 11.82 -6.35 -0.59
C LEU A 25 11.17 -7.13 -1.73
N VAL A 26 11.73 -8.28 -2.11
CA VAL A 26 11.22 -9.12 -3.20
C VAL A 26 9.84 -9.69 -2.86
N LEU A 27 9.63 -10.18 -1.63
CA LEU A 27 8.33 -10.68 -1.19
C LEU A 27 7.26 -9.59 -1.22
N LEU A 28 7.60 -8.39 -0.72
CA LEU A 28 6.69 -7.24 -0.74
C LEU A 28 6.37 -6.80 -2.17
N ALA A 29 7.39 -6.63 -3.01
CA ALA A 29 7.24 -6.18 -4.38
C ALA A 29 6.40 -7.16 -5.21
N LEU A 30 6.71 -8.46 -5.16
CA LEU A 30 5.96 -9.48 -5.88
C LEU A 30 4.54 -9.65 -5.32
N GLY A 31 4.37 -9.57 -4.01
CA GLY A 31 3.05 -9.63 -3.38
C GLY A 31 2.14 -8.49 -3.84
N LEU A 32 2.62 -7.24 -3.77
CA LEU A 32 1.89 -6.07 -4.25
C LEU A 32 1.63 -6.14 -5.76
N LEU A 33 2.64 -6.53 -6.54
CA LEU A 33 2.50 -6.69 -7.99
C LEU A 33 1.39 -7.69 -8.33
N ALA A 34 1.36 -8.86 -7.68
CA ALA A 34 0.36 -9.89 -7.93
C ALA A 34 -1.06 -9.44 -7.57
N VAL A 35 -1.23 -8.74 -6.44
CA VAL A 35 -2.54 -8.19 -6.04
C VAL A 35 -3.00 -7.14 -7.06
N VAL A 36 -2.17 -6.16 -7.37
CA VAL A 36 -2.50 -5.09 -8.33
C VAL A 36 -2.79 -5.68 -9.71
N PHE A 37 -1.96 -6.63 -10.15
CA PHE A 37 -2.14 -7.33 -11.42
C PHE A 37 -3.49 -8.05 -11.48
N GLY A 38 -3.85 -8.79 -10.42
CA GLY A 38 -5.15 -9.47 -10.33
C GLY A 38 -6.32 -8.48 -10.40
N VAL A 39 -6.26 -7.37 -9.67
CA VAL A 39 -7.30 -6.34 -9.68
C VAL A 39 -7.45 -5.70 -11.06
N VAL A 40 -6.33 -5.35 -11.72
CA VAL A 40 -6.36 -4.78 -13.08
C VAL A 40 -6.89 -5.78 -14.09
N LYS A 41 -6.49 -7.06 -14.00
CA LYS A 41 -6.96 -8.10 -14.91
C LYS A 41 -8.38 -8.54 -14.64
N GLY A 42 -8.94 -8.30 -13.45
CA GLY A 42 -10.33 -8.61 -13.11
C GLY A 42 -11.35 -8.01 -14.08
N GLU A 43 -11.06 -6.84 -14.66
CA GLU A 43 -11.89 -6.23 -15.71
C GLU A 43 -11.88 -7.07 -17.00
N THR A 44 -10.70 -7.46 -17.50
CA THR A 44 -10.56 -8.22 -18.75
C THR A 44 -10.85 -9.73 -18.63
N TRP A 45 -10.44 -10.37 -17.54
CA TRP A 45 -10.55 -11.82 -17.33
C TRP A 45 -11.83 -12.19 -16.59
N GLY A 46 -12.53 -11.21 -16.02
CA GLY A 46 -13.62 -11.42 -15.08
C GLY A 46 -13.12 -11.60 -13.65
N TRP A 47 -13.86 -11.01 -12.71
CA TRP A 47 -13.56 -11.02 -11.28
C TRP A 47 -13.61 -12.40 -10.63
N THR A 48 -14.43 -13.29 -11.17
CA THR A 48 -14.62 -14.66 -10.67
C THR A 48 -13.75 -15.69 -11.39
N SER A 49 -12.92 -15.27 -12.35
CA SER A 49 -12.04 -16.20 -13.06
C SER A 49 -10.95 -16.74 -12.14
N ALA A 50 -10.56 -17.99 -12.39
CA ALA A 50 -9.48 -18.64 -11.64
C ALA A 50 -8.16 -17.86 -11.74
N GLY A 51 -7.90 -17.19 -12.86
CA GLY A 51 -6.72 -16.34 -13.05
C GLY A 51 -6.70 -15.13 -12.12
N THR A 52 -7.81 -14.39 -12.05
CA THR A 52 -7.96 -13.22 -11.17
C THR A 52 -7.87 -13.62 -9.70
N LEU A 53 -8.66 -14.61 -9.28
CA LEU A 53 -8.68 -15.08 -7.90
C LEU A 53 -7.33 -15.69 -7.49
N GLY A 54 -6.70 -16.45 -8.39
CA GLY A 54 -5.38 -17.04 -8.18
C GLY A 54 -4.29 -15.99 -8.00
N ALA A 55 -4.26 -14.94 -8.83
CA ALA A 55 -3.29 -13.85 -8.72
C ALA A 55 -3.44 -13.06 -7.41
N VAL A 56 -4.68 -12.71 -7.05
CA VAL A 56 -4.96 -12.00 -5.78
C VAL A 56 -4.61 -12.88 -4.58
N ALA A 57 -5.02 -14.15 -4.58
CA ALA A 57 -4.71 -15.08 -3.50
C ALA A 57 -3.20 -15.29 -3.34
N ALA A 58 -2.47 -15.50 -4.45
CA ALA A 58 -1.01 -15.63 -4.43
C ALA A 58 -0.33 -14.37 -3.88
N GLY A 59 -0.80 -13.18 -4.29
CA GLY A 59 -0.30 -11.91 -3.75
C GLY A 59 -0.54 -11.77 -2.25
N LEU A 60 -1.73 -12.10 -1.77
CA LEU A 60 -2.04 -12.09 -0.33
C LEU A 60 -1.17 -13.07 0.45
N VAL A 61 -0.94 -14.28 -0.08
CA VAL A 61 -0.03 -15.26 0.54
C VAL A 61 1.39 -14.70 0.63
N LEU A 62 1.92 -14.09 -0.43
CA LEU A 62 3.25 -13.48 -0.42
C LEU A 62 3.35 -12.35 0.61
N LEU A 63 2.33 -11.50 0.73
CA LEU A 63 2.29 -10.42 1.73
C LEU A 63 2.21 -10.95 3.17
N LEU A 64 1.49 -12.04 3.41
CA LEU A 64 1.46 -12.71 4.72
C LEU A 64 2.82 -13.33 5.05
N VAL A 65 3.46 -13.97 4.06
CA VAL A 65 4.81 -14.52 4.20
C VAL A 65 5.81 -13.40 4.50
N PHE A 66 5.74 -12.27 3.79
CA PHE A 66 6.52 -11.06 4.07
C PHE A 66 6.33 -10.59 5.51
N GLY A 67 5.08 -10.41 5.95
CA GLY A 67 4.78 -9.98 7.31
C GLY A 67 5.37 -10.91 8.36
N ARG A 68 5.27 -12.23 8.16
CA ARG A 68 5.85 -13.22 9.08
C ARG A 68 7.38 -13.25 9.01
N TYR A 69 7.96 -13.08 7.83
CA TYR A 69 9.41 -13.04 7.63
C TYR A 69 10.03 -11.81 8.32
N GLU A 70 9.44 -10.62 8.15
CA GLU A 70 9.86 -9.37 8.79
C GLU A 70 9.85 -9.45 10.33
N THR A 71 8.97 -10.25 10.95
CA THR A 71 9.01 -10.45 12.41
C THR A 71 10.24 -11.21 12.90
N ARG A 72 10.98 -11.88 12.02
CA ARG A 72 12.13 -12.75 12.34
C ARG A 72 13.47 -12.16 11.89
N VAL A 73 13.47 -11.16 11.01
CA VAL A 73 14.70 -10.55 10.47
C VAL A 73 15.32 -9.58 11.48
N ALA A 74 16.65 -9.57 11.55
CA ALA A 74 17.41 -8.72 12.47
C ALA A 74 17.35 -7.21 12.12
N HIS A 75 17.21 -6.91 10.82
CA HIS A 75 17.08 -5.55 10.28
C HIS A 75 15.84 -5.46 9.36
N PRO A 76 14.62 -5.45 9.94
CA PRO A 76 13.38 -5.42 9.18
C PRO A 76 13.23 -4.12 8.37
N LEU A 77 12.68 -4.20 7.15
CA LEU A 77 12.30 -3.02 6.37
C LEU A 77 11.16 -2.27 7.06
N LEU A 78 10.23 -3.03 7.64
CA LEU A 78 9.06 -2.50 8.33
C LEU A 78 9.00 -3.13 9.73
N PRO A 79 9.37 -2.39 10.78
CA PRO A 79 9.28 -2.89 12.14
C PRO A 79 7.82 -3.19 12.49
N MET A 80 7.40 -4.44 12.34
CA MET A 80 6.00 -4.89 12.55
C MET A 80 5.47 -4.56 13.96
N ARG A 81 6.38 -4.32 14.92
CA ARG A 81 6.08 -3.83 16.27
C ARG A 81 5.38 -2.47 16.28
N LEU A 82 5.59 -1.61 15.28
CA LEU A 82 4.92 -0.31 15.18
C LEU A 82 3.40 -0.47 15.06
N PHE A 83 2.95 -1.49 14.32
CA PHE A 83 1.52 -1.81 14.18
C PHE A 83 0.89 -2.42 15.44
N ARG A 84 1.65 -2.67 16.51
CA ARG A 84 1.05 -2.96 17.83
C ARG A 84 0.46 -1.70 18.46
N SER A 85 0.93 -0.50 18.07
CA SER A 85 0.31 0.75 18.49
C SER A 85 -1.03 0.90 17.77
N ARG A 86 -2.13 0.84 18.53
CA ARG A 86 -3.47 1.05 17.98
C ARG A 86 -3.57 2.38 17.25
N ALA A 87 -2.96 3.44 17.79
CA ALA A 87 -2.98 4.76 17.16
C ALA A 87 -2.31 4.75 15.77
N LEU A 88 -1.16 4.09 15.63
CA LEU A 88 -0.46 4.02 14.35
C LEU A 88 -1.21 3.12 13.34
N THR A 89 -1.72 1.98 13.79
CA THR A 89 -2.47 1.05 12.92
C THR A 89 -3.79 1.66 12.46
N ILE A 90 -4.56 2.27 13.36
CA ILE A 90 -5.78 2.98 13.00
C ILE A 90 -5.43 4.15 12.07
N GLY A 91 -4.40 4.92 12.39
CA GLY A 91 -3.93 6.02 11.53
C GLY A 91 -3.63 5.54 10.11
N ALA A 92 -2.83 4.47 9.95
CA ALA A 92 -2.51 3.90 8.66
C ALA A 92 -3.74 3.41 7.88
N ILE A 93 -4.68 2.73 8.56
CA ILE A 93 -5.93 2.26 7.95
C ILE A 93 -6.80 3.44 7.50
N VAL A 94 -6.96 4.45 8.37
CA VAL A 94 -7.73 5.66 8.05
C VAL A 94 -7.09 6.42 6.89
N THR A 95 -5.76 6.55 6.85
CA THR A 95 -5.06 7.16 5.72
C THR A 95 -5.29 6.37 4.42
N ALA A 96 -5.17 5.04 4.44
CA ALA A 96 -5.42 4.21 3.28
C ALA A 96 -6.88 4.33 2.77
N LEU A 97 -7.85 4.29 3.69
CA LEU A 97 -9.26 4.49 3.38
C LEU A 97 -9.53 5.89 2.83
N ASN A 98 -8.90 6.91 3.39
CA ASN A 98 -9.03 8.29 2.91
C ASN A 98 -8.57 8.40 1.46
N PHE A 99 -7.39 7.84 1.11
CA PHE A 99 -6.93 7.82 -0.28
C PHE A 99 -7.85 7.02 -1.20
N PHE A 100 -8.35 5.87 -0.75
CA PHE A 100 -9.29 5.06 -1.51
C PHE A 100 -10.60 5.81 -1.81
N VAL A 101 -11.21 6.42 -0.79
CA VAL A 101 -12.43 7.21 -0.92
C VAL A 101 -12.19 8.44 -1.78
N MET A 102 -11.09 9.17 -1.56
CA MET A 102 -10.75 10.37 -2.32
C MET A 102 -10.63 10.07 -3.82
N LEU A 103 -9.90 9.02 -4.20
CA LEU A 103 -9.76 8.60 -5.60
C LEU A 103 -11.11 8.14 -6.18
N GLY A 104 -11.89 7.38 -5.39
CA GLY A 104 -13.23 6.94 -5.80
C GLY A 104 -14.19 8.12 -6.03
N VAL A 105 -14.23 9.09 -5.12
CA VAL A 105 -15.08 10.28 -5.22
C VAL A 105 -14.74 11.09 -6.47
N ILE A 106 -13.46 11.29 -6.79
CA ILE A 106 -13.06 11.99 -8.03
C ILE A 106 -13.68 11.30 -9.25
N PHE A 107 -13.59 9.98 -9.32
CA PHE A 107 -14.19 9.20 -10.40
C PHE A 107 -15.72 9.33 -10.44
N PHE A 108 -16.40 9.22 -9.29
CA PHE A 108 -17.86 9.34 -9.21
C PHE A 108 -18.36 10.75 -9.53
N VAL A 109 -17.66 11.80 -9.09
CA VAL A 109 -17.97 13.19 -9.42
C VAL A 109 -17.87 13.39 -10.93
N MET A 110 -16.81 12.87 -11.56
CA MET A 110 -16.63 12.94 -12.99
C MET A 110 -17.77 12.24 -13.75
N LEU A 111 -18.18 11.04 -13.29
CA LEU A 111 -19.34 10.35 -13.84
C LEU A 111 -20.65 11.09 -13.62
N TYR A 112 -20.83 11.77 -12.48
CA TYR A 112 -22.03 12.56 -12.19
C TYR A 112 -22.12 13.78 -13.11
N LEU A 113 -21.03 14.53 -13.26
CA LEU A 113 -20.99 15.70 -14.14
C LEU A 113 -21.30 15.32 -15.59
N GLN A 114 -20.74 14.21 -16.08
CA GLN A 114 -20.99 13.74 -17.43
C GLN A 114 -22.38 13.12 -17.62
N ASN A 115 -22.73 12.10 -16.82
CA ASN A 115 -23.95 11.30 -17.06
C ASN A 115 -25.24 11.94 -16.51
N VAL A 116 -25.13 12.78 -15.46
CA VAL A 116 -26.31 13.41 -14.83
C VAL A 116 -26.41 14.88 -15.20
N ARG A 117 -25.29 15.62 -15.20
CA ARG A 117 -25.28 17.06 -15.53
C ARG A 117 -25.03 17.33 -17.02
N GLY A 118 -24.67 16.32 -17.81
CA GLY A 118 -24.52 16.41 -19.26
C GLY A 118 -23.28 17.18 -19.72
N PHE A 119 -22.29 17.38 -18.84
CA PHE A 119 -21.06 18.08 -19.21
C PHE A 119 -20.23 17.21 -20.16
N THR A 120 -19.59 17.84 -21.13
CA THR A 120 -18.62 17.13 -21.98
C THR A 120 -17.34 16.82 -21.19
N PRO A 121 -16.52 15.83 -21.61
CA PRO A 121 -15.29 15.48 -20.89
C PRO A 121 -14.26 16.62 -20.76
N VAL A 122 -14.38 17.68 -21.55
CA VAL A 122 -13.50 18.87 -21.50
C VAL A 122 -14.06 19.98 -20.60
N GLU A 123 -15.33 19.90 -20.20
CA GLU A 123 -16.02 20.87 -19.33
C GLU A 123 -16.12 20.41 -17.87
N ALA A 124 -15.99 19.10 -17.62
CA ALA A 124 -16.01 18.48 -16.30
C ALA A 124 -14.59 18.37 -15.69
#